data_AF-A0A512M548-F1
#
_entry.id   AF-A0A512M548-F1
#
_cell.length_a   1.000
_cell.length_b   1.000
_cell.length_c   1.000
_cell.angle_alpha   90.00
_cell.angle_beta   90.00
_cell.angle_gamma   90.00
#
_symmetry.space_group_name_H-M   'P 1'
#
loop_
_entity.id
_entity.type
_entity.pdbx_description
1 polymer ?
#
loop_
_entity_poly.entity_id
_entity_poly.type
_entity_poly.pdbx_seq_one_letter_code
_entity_poly.pdbx_strand_id
1 'polypeptide(L)'
;MSDRTRVDEMDVAEQATTGYNRHPSIMPAKKKPNAKPLAGADLIKEVCRRIRVARSYWDAHNNRACRGEREKAMALYETLSEAEREKVPQELRVWLRYRSEKYFGDDRTPPGGGKR
;
A
#
# COMPACT_ATOMS: atom_id res chain seq x y z
N MET A 1 3.62 -23.66 62.98
CA MET A 1 3.18 -23.88 61.58
C MET A 1 1.78 -23.31 61.49
N SER A 2 1.58 -22.03 61.16
CA SER A 2 1.69 -21.46 59.81
C SER A 2 0.78 -22.23 58.83
N ASP A 3 -0.17 -21.65 58.11
CA ASP A 3 -0.37 -20.24 57.80
C ASP A 3 -1.69 -20.05 57.03
N ARG A 4 -2.20 -18.81 57.11
CA ARG A 4 -2.93 -18.04 56.08
C ARG A 4 -4.16 -18.63 55.38
N THR A 5 -5.31 -18.08 55.75
CA THR A 5 -6.21 -17.43 54.77
C THR A 5 -6.63 -16.06 55.32
N ARG A 6 -5.73 -15.07 55.21
CA ARG A 6 -6.03 -13.65 55.42
C ARG A 6 -6.33 -13.06 54.04
N VAL A 7 -7.61 -12.94 53.75
CA VAL A 7 -8.15 -11.91 52.86
C VAL A 7 -8.00 -10.58 53.60
N ASP A 8 -7.16 -9.70 53.10
CA ASP A 8 -7.18 -8.28 53.43
C ASP A 8 -6.19 -7.55 52.53
N GLU A 9 -6.60 -6.35 52.10
CA GLU A 9 -5.75 -5.17 51.91
C GLU A 9 -4.65 -5.28 50.82
N MET A 10 -4.49 -4.37 49.87
CA MET A 10 -4.84 -2.96 49.86
C MET A 10 -4.58 -2.43 48.45
N ASP A 11 -5.47 -1.53 48.08
CA ASP A 11 -5.39 -0.57 46.99
C ASP A 11 -4.18 0.37 47.20
N VAL A 12 -3.25 0.44 46.23
CA VAL A 12 -2.45 1.66 45.97
C VAL A 12 -2.13 1.75 44.47
N ALA A 13 -2.98 2.52 43.79
CA ALA A 13 -2.71 3.40 42.65
C ALA A 13 -1.28 3.48 42.06
N GLU A 14 -1.17 3.30 40.74
CA GLU A 14 -0.59 4.38 39.89
C GLU A 14 -1.00 4.25 38.40
N GLN A 15 -2.02 5.04 38.06
CA GLN A 15 -2.10 5.96 36.91
C GLN A 15 -1.84 5.52 35.45
N ALA A 16 -2.80 5.96 34.63
CA ALA A 16 -2.68 6.50 33.27
C ALA A 16 -3.05 5.59 32.07
N THR A 17 -4.36 5.49 31.85
CA THR A 17 -5.06 5.98 30.65
C THR A 17 -4.39 5.81 29.27
N THR A 18 -4.97 4.94 28.44
CA THR A 18 -5.61 5.34 27.15
C THR A 18 -5.88 4.07 26.35
N GLY A 19 -7.18 3.76 26.21
CA GLY A 19 -7.65 2.63 25.44
C GLY A 19 -7.27 2.75 23.97
N TYR A 20 -6.52 1.76 23.48
CA TYR A 20 -6.45 1.49 22.05
C TYR A 20 -7.74 0.77 21.65
N ASN A 21 -8.78 1.58 21.45
CA ASN A 21 -10.10 1.16 21.02
C ASN A 21 -10.00 0.55 19.61
N ARG A 22 -9.90 -0.78 19.53
CA ARG A 22 -9.79 -1.54 18.28
C ARG A 22 -11.19 -1.77 17.71
N HIS A 23 -11.86 -0.70 17.26
CA HIS A 23 -13.07 -0.80 16.44
C HIS A 23 -12.70 -0.85 14.96
N PRO A 24 -13.04 -1.90 14.19
CA PRO A 24 -12.98 -1.85 12.75
C PRO A 24 -14.13 -0.97 12.24
N SER A 25 -13.85 0.29 11.93
CA SER A 25 -14.80 1.17 11.26
C SER A 25 -14.98 0.70 9.81
N ILE A 26 -16.00 -0.12 9.56
CA ILE A 26 -16.48 -0.44 8.21
C ILE A 26 -17.07 0.86 7.62
N MET A 27 -16.29 1.57 6.83
CA MET A 27 -16.78 2.70 6.03
C MET A 27 -17.21 2.18 4.66
N PRO A 28 -18.51 2.21 4.30
CA PRO A 28 -18.92 1.99 2.92
C PRO A 28 -18.47 3.18 2.08
N ALA A 29 -17.43 2.99 1.28
CA ALA A 29 -16.97 4.00 0.33
C ALA A 29 -18.05 4.28 -0.72
N LYS A 30 -18.80 5.38 -0.54
CA LYS A 30 -19.70 5.94 -1.56
C LYS A 30 -18.86 6.36 -2.77
N LYS A 31 -18.82 5.49 -3.79
CA LYS A 31 -18.17 5.80 -5.08
C LYS A 31 -19.01 6.84 -5.84
N LYS A 32 -18.58 8.09 -5.81
CA LYS A 32 -18.99 9.08 -6.82
C LYS A 32 -18.04 8.93 -8.02
N PRO A 33 -18.52 8.58 -9.22
CA PRO A 33 -17.68 8.55 -10.41
C PRO A 33 -17.35 9.98 -10.80
N ASN A 34 -16.24 10.51 -10.28
CA ASN A 34 -15.79 11.86 -10.62
C ASN A 34 -14.91 11.77 -11.86
N ALA A 35 -15.52 11.87 -13.04
CA ALA A 35 -14.86 11.93 -14.33
C ALA A 35 -14.17 13.30 -14.58
N LYS A 36 -13.61 13.90 -13.53
CA LYS A 36 -12.79 15.10 -13.68
C LYS A 36 -11.40 14.68 -14.13
N PRO A 37 -10.75 15.43 -15.03
CA PRO A 37 -9.36 15.18 -15.38
C PRO A 37 -8.51 15.23 -14.11
N LEU A 38 -7.77 14.16 -13.87
CA LEU A 38 -6.87 14.05 -12.73
C LEU A 38 -5.75 15.08 -12.90
N ALA A 39 -5.71 16.08 -12.05
CA ALA A 39 -4.71 17.14 -12.11
C ALA A 39 -4.10 17.40 -10.73
N GLY A 40 -2.83 17.81 -10.73
CA GLY A 40 -2.09 18.19 -9.52
C GLY A 40 -2.12 17.13 -8.43
N ALA A 41 -2.63 17.50 -7.24
CA ALA A 41 -2.66 16.63 -6.06
C ALA A 41 -3.44 15.33 -6.28
N ASP A 42 -4.49 15.34 -7.10
CA ASP A 42 -5.29 14.14 -7.34
C ASP A 42 -4.60 13.17 -8.31
N LEU A 43 -3.79 13.68 -9.24
CA LEU A 43 -2.92 12.86 -10.08
C LEU A 43 -1.85 12.15 -9.23
N ILE A 44 -1.21 12.87 -8.29
CA ILE A 44 -0.24 12.29 -7.36
C ILE A 44 -0.88 11.18 -6.51
N LYS A 45 -2.09 11.41 -5.99
CA LYS A 45 -2.83 10.40 -5.22
C LYS A 45 -3.14 9.18 -6.06
N GLU A 46 -3.57 9.37 -7.31
CA GLU A 46 -3.86 8.26 -8.22
C GLU A 46 -2.60 7.46 -8.56
N VAL A 47 -1.47 8.12 -8.83
CA VAL A 47 -0.18 7.46 -9.02
C VAL A 47 0.17 6.61 -7.80
N CYS A 48 0.11 7.19 -6.60
CA CYS A 48 0.38 6.45 -5.36
C CYS A 48 -0.56 5.25 -5.19
N ARG A 49 -1.85 5.42 -5.50
CA ARG A 49 -2.85 4.36 -5.43
C ARG A 49 -2.52 3.23 -6.40
N ARG A 50 -2.18 3.54 -7.66
CA ARG A 50 -1.81 2.55 -8.68
C ARG A 50 -0.56 1.76 -8.30
N ILE A 51 0.47 2.43 -7.77
CA ILE A 51 1.69 1.74 -7.30
C ILE A 51 1.36 0.78 -6.14
N ARG A 52 0.51 1.19 -5.18
CA ARG A 52 0.09 0.30 -4.09
C ARG A 52 -0.71 -0.91 -4.59
N VAL A 53 -1.58 -0.71 -5.57
CA VAL A 53 -2.33 -1.82 -6.20
C VAL A 53 -1.38 -2.78 -6.91
N ALA A 54 -0.42 -2.26 -7.68
CA ALA A 54 0.61 -3.09 -8.31
C ALA A 54 1.41 -3.89 -7.27
N ARG A 55 1.80 -3.25 -6.15
CA ARG A 55 2.44 -3.94 -5.00
C ARG A 55 1.56 -5.05 -4.42
N SER A 56 0.26 -4.81 -4.22
CA SER A 56 -0.63 -5.87 -3.72
C SER A 56 -0.73 -7.06 -4.68
N TYR A 57 -0.70 -6.84 -6.00
CA TYR A 57 -0.68 -7.94 -6.97
C TYR A 57 0.66 -8.65 -7.00
N TRP A 58 1.76 -7.93 -6.79
CA TRP A 58 3.08 -8.51 -6.61
C TRP A 58 3.13 -9.43 -5.38
N ASP A 59 2.66 -8.95 -4.23
CA ASP A 59 2.62 -9.73 -2.99
C ASP A 59 1.71 -10.97 -3.13
N ALA A 60 0.61 -10.84 -3.90
CA ALA A 60 -0.27 -11.94 -4.26
C ALA A 60 0.28 -12.84 -5.39
N HIS A 61 1.50 -12.62 -5.87
CA HIS A 61 2.15 -13.36 -6.96
C HIS A 61 1.36 -13.33 -8.30
N ASN A 62 0.43 -12.40 -8.46
CA ASN A 62 -0.34 -12.19 -9.69
C ASN A 62 0.41 -11.26 -10.64
N ASN A 63 1.46 -11.82 -11.27
CA ASN A 63 2.37 -11.06 -12.12
C ASN A 63 1.70 -10.44 -13.36
N ARG A 64 0.63 -11.08 -13.88
CA ARG A 64 -0.11 -10.55 -15.03
C ARG A 64 -0.82 -9.25 -14.67
N ALA A 65 -1.58 -9.24 -13.56
CA ALA A 65 -2.28 -8.04 -13.11
C ALA A 65 -1.29 -6.96 -12.63
N CYS A 66 -0.20 -7.37 -11.98
CA CYS A 66 0.86 -6.47 -11.53
C CYS A 66 1.48 -5.69 -12.71
N ARG A 67 1.79 -6.35 -13.84
CA ARG A 67 2.28 -5.68 -15.05
C ARG A 67 1.35 -4.57 -15.52
N GLY A 68 0.07 -4.89 -15.69
CA GLY A 68 -0.91 -3.94 -16.21
C GLY A 68 -1.13 -2.73 -15.31
N GLU A 69 -1.13 -2.92 -13.98
CA GLU A 69 -1.25 -1.79 -13.05
C GLU A 69 0.05 -0.99 -12.93
N ARG A 70 1.21 -1.65 -13.05
CA ARG A 70 2.52 -0.98 -13.08
C ARG A 70 2.69 -0.13 -14.33
N GLU A 71 2.30 -0.62 -15.50
CA GLU A 71 2.34 0.14 -16.76
C GLU A 71 1.49 1.42 -16.67
N LYS A 72 0.26 1.31 -16.15
CA LYS A 72 -0.60 2.48 -15.89
C LYS A 72 0.03 3.43 -14.87
N ALA A 73 0.65 2.91 -13.82
CA ALA A 73 1.34 3.73 -12.82
C ALA A 73 2.51 4.49 -13.42
N MET A 74 3.32 3.86 -14.27
CA MET A 74 4.44 4.48 -14.99
C MET A 74 3.95 5.58 -15.93
N ALA A 75 2.95 5.29 -16.75
CA ALA A 75 2.39 6.26 -17.69
C ALA A 75 1.91 7.53 -16.96
N LEU A 76 1.24 7.38 -15.81
CA LEU A 76 0.84 8.54 -14.99
C LEU A 76 2.03 9.22 -14.31
N TYR A 77 3.01 8.45 -13.81
CA TYR A 77 4.19 9.00 -13.14
C TYR A 77 5.06 9.84 -14.10
N GLU A 78 5.19 9.42 -15.35
CA GLU A 78 5.94 10.15 -16.38
C GLU A 78 5.33 11.52 -16.69
N THR A 79 3.99 11.66 -16.56
CA THR A 79 3.30 12.95 -16.72
C THR A 79 3.49 13.91 -15.55
N LEU A 80 3.96 13.43 -14.38
CA LEU A 80 4.22 14.29 -13.22
C LEU A 80 5.47 15.16 -13.47
N SER A 81 5.39 16.43 -13.06
CA SER A 81 6.56 17.30 -12.94
C SER A 81 7.49 16.86 -11.81
N GLU A 82 8.75 17.32 -11.82
CA GLU A 82 9.74 16.96 -10.80
C GLU A 82 9.28 17.29 -9.37
N ALA A 83 8.71 18.49 -9.16
CA ALA A 83 8.14 18.92 -7.88
C ALA A 83 6.94 18.06 -7.43
N GLU A 84 6.20 17.45 -8.35
CA GLU A 84 5.11 16.53 -8.01
C GLU A 84 5.62 15.12 -7.72
N ARG A 85 6.69 14.69 -8.40
CA ARG A 85 7.35 13.40 -8.14
C ARG A 85 7.97 13.36 -6.74
N GLU A 86 8.49 14.48 -6.24
CA GLU A 86 9.00 14.58 -4.86
C GLU A 86 7.92 14.30 -3.81
N LYS A 87 6.68 14.69 -4.09
CA LYS A 87 5.52 14.42 -3.22
C LYS A 87 5.11 12.94 -3.21
N VAL A 88 5.56 12.15 -4.17
CA VAL A 88 5.37 10.69 -4.14
C VAL A 88 6.35 10.08 -3.12
N PRO A 89 5.88 9.26 -2.16
CA PRO A 89 6.74 8.61 -1.19
C PRO A 89 7.92 7.87 -1.84
N GLN A 90 9.12 8.07 -1.30
CA GLN A 90 10.36 7.52 -1.85
C GLN A 90 10.30 6.00 -2.05
N GLU A 91 9.70 5.27 -1.11
CA GLU A 91 9.51 3.82 -1.22
C GLU A 91 8.75 3.38 -2.48
N LEU A 92 7.72 4.14 -2.86
CA LEU A 92 6.92 3.85 -4.05
C LEU A 92 7.72 4.16 -5.32
N ARG A 93 8.53 5.22 -5.32
CA ARG A 93 9.43 5.57 -6.44
C ARG A 93 10.51 4.51 -6.64
N VAL A 94 11.17 4.09 -5.55
CA VAL A 94 12.21 3.04 -5.60
C VAL A 94 11.62 1.72 -6.06
N TRP A 95 10.44 1.33 -5.55
CA TRP A 95 9.78 0.10 -6.00
C TRP A 95 9.44 0.17 -7.49
N LEU A 96 8.87 1.29 -7.94
CA LEU A 96 8.47 1.49 -9.34
C LEU A 96 9.65 1.42 -10.30
N ARG A 97 10.83 1.92 -9.91
CA ARG A 97 12.07 1.83 -10.72
C ARG A 97 12.72 0.44 -10.62
N TYR A 98 13.13 0.04 -9.42
CA TYR A 98 13.96 -1.16 -9.20
C TYR A 98 13.22 -2.47 -9.45
N ARG A 99 11.97 -2.59 -8.98
CA ARG A 99 11.20 -3.83 -9.15
C ARG A 99 10.75 -3.99 -10.60
N SER A 100 10.47 -2.88 -11.27
CA SER A 100 10.11 -2.85 -12.67
C SER A 100 11.19 -3.42 -13.57
N GLU A 101 12.39 -2.85 -13.54
CA GLU A 101 13.47 -3.21 -14.45
C GLU A 101 13.85 -4.69 -14.28
N LYS A 102 13.91 -5.17 -13.04
CA LYS A 102 14.34 -6.55 -12.74
C LYS A 102 13.33 -7.63 -13.12
N TYR A 103 12.02 -7.34 -13.07
CA TYR A 103 10.96 -8.36 -13.21
C TYR A 103 10.03 -8.17 -14.40
N PHE A 104 9.97 -6.97 -14.95
CA PHE A 104 9.06 -6.59 -16.04
C PHE A 104 9.78 -6.01 -17.26
N GLY A 105 11.12 -6.05 -17.32
CA GLY A 105 11.87 -5.69 -18.53
C GLY A 105 11.60 -6.65 -19.69
N ASP A 106 11.72 -6.13 -20.92
CA ASP A 106 11.49 -6.85 -22.17
C ASP A 106 12.38 -8.09 -22.35
N ASP A 107 13.50 -8.16 -21.62
CA ASP A 107 14.44 -9.28 -21.67
C ASP A 107 13.90 -10.60 -21.08
N ARG A 108 12.70 -10.61 -20.48
CA ARG A 108 12.05 -11.87 -20.08
C ARG A 108 11.31 -12.47 -21.26
N THR A 109 12.08 -13.11 -22.14
CA THR A 109 11.56 -14.09 -23.09
C THR A 109 10.72 -15.12 -22.33
N PRO A 110 9.42 -15.33 -22.67
CA PRO A 110 8.62 -16.36 -22.02
C PRO A 110 9.24 -17.75 -22.32
N PRO A 111 9.60 -18.55 -21.31
CA PRO A 111 9.96 -19.95 -21.53
C PRO A 111 8.67 -20.71 -21.81
N GLY A 112 8.28 -20.84 -23.09
CA GLY A 112 7.09 -21.61 -23.44
C GLY A 112 6.34 -21.18 -24.70
N GLY A 113 6.98 -20.52 -25.66
CA GLY A 113 6.48 -20.47 -27.04
C GLY A 113 6.66 -21.80 -27.77
N GLY A 114 6.30 -22.92 -27.13
CA GLY A 114 6.26 -24.23 -27.77
C GLY A 114 4.99 -24.35 -28.59
N LYS A 115 5.14 -24.42 -29.91
CA LYS A 115 4.08 -24.63 -30.90
C LYS A 115 3.12 -25.75 -30.46
N ARG A 116 1.82 -25.51 -30.63
CA ARG A 116 0.82 -26.58 -30.76
C ARG A 116 1.08 -27.36 -32.05
#